data_AF-A0AAD6BBZ2-F1
#
_entry.id   AF-A0AAD6BBZ2-F1
#
_cell.length_a   1.000
_cell.length_b   1.000
_cell.length_c   1.000
_cell.angle_alpha   90.00
_cell.angle_beta   90.00
_cell.angle_gamma   90.00
#
_symmetry.space_group_name_H-M   'P 1'
#
loop_
_entity.id
_entity.type
_entity.pdbx_description
1 polymer ?
#
loop_
_entity_poly.entity_id
_entity_poly.type
_entity_poly.pdbx_seq_one_letter_code
_entity_poly.pdbx_strand_id
1 'polypeptide(L)'
;MITALLFLMLASQGIPKRHFPSLPLTLQLISWTTPTGRETVVDHTVPPADPTPDPPRTPPAPIITQPKANERPLKMSQSNTRLCGCTESCISELGGSDWFSRRYDPKQQAVLRDTDNNLDPQALAWWLSLQRAGNDQTLEKVMSDMFKVISPPTVDFRPLPSSCRRCAVVGNSGNLRDSGNGDLINSHNSVIRMNKAVTRGFEKDVGNRTTHHFLYPESAVDVARGVSLVLLPFKLRDMEWLASALSTGEVKTTYMRVKERVEADKDKVLVVNPVFFKYAHERWTEGHGRYPSTGMLALIFALHTCDQVSVFGYGADKQGNWHHYWEENRNAGAFRKTGVHSADFETEIIQQLAKE
;
A
#
# COMPACT_ATOMS: atom_id res chain seq x y z
N MET A 1 35.86 -8.07 47.50
CA MET A 1 34.91 -8.17 46.37
C MET A 1 33.88 -7.06 46.52
N ILE A 2 33.73 -6.26 45.46
CA ILE A 2 32.61 -5.36 45.13
C ILE A 2 32.44 -4.13 46.06
N THR A 3 32.83 -2.96 45.54
CA THR A 3 31.98 -1.75 45.41
C THR A 3 32.77 -0.69 44.64
N ALA A 4 32.49 -0.56 43.34
CA ALA A 4 32.92 0.56 42.49
C ALA A 4 31.70 1.50 42.34
N LEU A 5 31.77 2.69 42.94
CA LEU A 5 32.10 3.96 42.29
C LEU A 5 30.95 4.54 41.44
N LEU A 6 30.13 5.33 42.15
CA LEU A 6 29.43 6.51 41.63
C LEU A 6 30.43 7.47 40.99
N PHE A 7 30.18 7.90 39.75
CA PHE A 7 30.58 9.15 39.06
C PHE A 7 30.18 8.90 37.58
N LEU A 8 29.52 9.75 36.79
CA LEU A 8 29.50 11.20 36.64
C LEU A 8 28.23 11.55 35.83
N MET A 9 27.36 12.40 36.36
CA MET A 9 26.54 13.28 35.53
C MET A 9 27.37 14.53 35.26
N LEU A 10 27.51 14.93 33.99
CA LEU A 10 27.59 16.31 33.48
C LEU A 10 28.17 16.29 32.05
N ALA A 11 27.32 16.59 31.07
CA ALA A 11 27.67 17.35 29.87
C ALA A 11 26.40 17.65 29.06
N SER A 12 25.63 18.64 29.53
CA SER A 12 24.74 19.43 28.69
C SER A 12 25.58 20.56 28.11
N GLN A 13 25.86 20.55 26.81
CA GLN A 13 26.26 21.75 26.06
C GLN A 13 25.64 21.71 24.66
N GLY A 14 25.10 22.87 24.27
CA GLY A 14 24.15 23.04 23.18
C GLY A 14 24.72 22.95 21.77
N ILE A 15 23.79 22.82 20.83
CA ILE A 15 24.04 22.96 19.39
C ILE A 15 23.17 24.12 18.88
N PRO A 16 23.73 25.11 18.19
CA PRO A 16 23.00 26.31 17.78
C PRO A 16 22.03 26.00 16.63
N LYS A 17 20.79 26.49 16.75
CA LYS A 17 19.81 26.55 15.66
C LYS A 17 20.35 27.49 14.57
N ARG A 18 20.71 26.95 13.40
CA ARG A 18 20.97 27.77 12.20
C ARG A 18 19.63 28.13 11.55
N HIS A 19 19.36 29.43 11.46
CA HIS A 19 18.31 30.01 10.62
C HIS A 19 18.70 29.90 9.14
N PHE A 20 17.77 29.43 8.31
CA PHE A 20 17.85 29.51 6.85
C PHE A 20 16.96 30.66 6.38
N PRO A 21 17.47 31.63 5.59
CA PRO A 21 16.64 32.64 4.96
C PRO A 21 15.90 32.04 3.76
N SER A 22 14.60 32.35 3.68
CA SER A 22 13.71 32.06 2.56
C SER A 22 14.00 32.97 1.35
N LEU A 23 14.21 32.38 0.17
CA LEU A 23 14.18 33.08 -1.13
C LEU A 23 12.93 32.67 -1.93
N PRO A 24 12.26 33.61 -2.62
CA PRO A 24 11.04 33.35 -3.37
C PRO A 24 11.31 32.76 -4.76
N LEU A 25 10.52 31.75 -5.16
CA LEU A 25 10.45 31.28 -6.55
C LEU A 25 9.51 32.19 -7.36
N THR A 26 10.04 32.88 -8.35
CA THR A 26 9.28 33.46 -9.46
C THR A 26 9.24 32.45 -10.62
N LEU A 27 8.06 31.90 -10.93
CA LEU A 27 7.82 31.12 -12.16
C LEU A 27 7.39 32.06 -13.29
N GLN A 28 8.19 32.13 -14.35
CA GLN A 28 7.76 32.70 -15.63
C GLN A 28 7.09 31.60 -16.48
N LEU A 29 5.85 31.87 -16.90
CA LEU A 29 5.06 31.06 -17.83
C LEU A 29 5.54 31.29 -19.27
N ILE A 30 5.88 30.22 -19.99
CA ILE A 30 6.07 30.24 -21.45
C ILE A 30 4.86 29.59 -22.09
N SER A 31 4.07 30.40 -22.81
CA SER A 31 2.91 30.01 -23.62
C SER A 31 3.35 29.44 -24.98
N TRP A 32 2.77 28.32 -25.39
CA TRP A 32 2.92 27.78 -26.76
C TRP A 32 1.67 28.11 -27.59
N THR A 33 1.89 28.69 -28.77
CA THR A 33 0.89 29.03 -29.79
C THR A 33 0.77 27.90 -30.83
N THR A 34 -0.47 27.59 -31.23
CA THR A 34 -0.82 26.70 -32.34
C THR A 34 -0.96 27.47 -33.66
N PRO A 35 -0.46 26.97 -34.81
CA PRO A 35 -0.77 27.55 -36.12
C PRO A 35 -1.94 26.84 -36.83
N THR A 36 -2.81 27.67 -37.41
CA THR A 36 -3.91 27.39 -38.35
C THR A 36 -3.43 27.04 -39.76
N GLY A 37 -4.20 26.26 -40.54
CA GLY A 37 -4.03 26.25 -42.00
C GLY A 37 -4.89 25.27 -42.83
N ARG A 38 -5.96 25.83 -43.42
CA ARG A 38 -6.50 25.65 -44.80
C ARG A 38 -7.41 24.48 -45.21
N GLU A 39 -8.56 24.91 -45.74
CA GLU A 39 -9.60 24.24 -46.53
C GLU A 39 -9.17 23.97 -47.98
N THR A 40 -9.76 22.95 -48.61
CA THR A 40 -10.09 22.92 -50.05
C THR A 40 -11.37 22.10 -50.29
N VAL A 41 -12.29 22.68 -51.06
CA VAL A 41 -13.57 22.16 -51.57
C VAL A 41 -13.38 21.65 -53.00
N VAL A 42 -14.02 20.54 -53.40
CA VAL A 42 -14.37 20.22 -54.81
C VAL A 42 -15.71 19.47 -54.89
N ASP A 43 -16.44 19.77 -55.97
CA ASP A 43 -17.86 19.65 -56.30
C ASP A 43 -18.29 18.34 -57.01
N HIS A 44 -19.60 18.13 -57.13
CA HIS A 44 -20.33 16.96 -57.69
C HIS A 44 -20.53 17.00 -59.23
N THR A 45 -20.59 15.84 -59.89
CA THR A 45 -21.27 15.63 -61.19
C THR A 45 -21.76 14.17 -61.37
N VAL A 46 -22.85 13.94 -62.10
CA VAL A 46 -23.61 12.67 -62.34
C VAL A 46 -23.81 12.43 -63.87
N PRO A 47 -24.51 11.37 -64.36
CA PRO A 47 -24.10 10.08 -64.98
C PRO A 47 -24.25 10.02 -66.53
N PRO A 48 -24.19 8.83 -67.21
CA PRO A 48 -25.47 8.21 -67.68
C PRO A 48 -25.52 6.66 -67.99
N ALA A 49 -26.77 6.16 -68.02
CA ALA A 49 -27.46 5.17 -68.90
C ALA A 49 -27.21 3.63 -68.88
N ASP A 50 -28.35 2.92 -68.79
CA ASP A 50 -28.72 1.46 -68.80
C ASP A 50 -29.11 1.00 -70.25
N PRO A 51 -29.46 -0.27 -70.67
CA PRO A 51 -30.65 -0.99 -70.14
C PRO A 51 -30.86 -2.55 -70.32
N THR A 52 -31.86 -3.09 -69.58
CA THR A 52 -32.86 -4.18 -69.87
C THR A 52 -32.59 -5.68 -69.49
N PRO A 53 -33.62 -6.56 -69.36
CA PRO A 53 -34.50 -6.73 -68.17
C PRO A 53 -34.81 -8.21 -67.79
N ASP A 54 -35.53 -8.46 -66.68
CA ASP A 54 -36.13 -9.78 -66.35
C ASP A 54 -37.54 -9.63 -65.68
N PRO A 55 -38.40 -10.67 -65.66
CA PRO A 55 -39.86 -10.57 -65.82
C PRO A 55 -40.68 -10.55 -64.49
N PRO A 56 -42.02 -10.36 -64.56
CA PRO A 56 -42.81 -9.82 -63.45
C PRO A 56 -43.20 -10.86 -62.39
N ARG A 57 -43.23 -10.43 -61.11
CA ARG A 57 -43.86 -11.16 -60.00
C ARG A 57 -44.97 -10.35 -59.33
N THR A 58 -46.03 -11.08 -59.03
CA THR A 58 -47.35 -10.70 -58.49
C THR A 58 -47.33 -10.03 -57.10
N PRO A 59 -48.30 -9.16 -56.79
CA PRO A 59 -48.36 -8.42 -55.52
C PRO A 59 -49.00 -9.22 -54.36
N PRO A 60 -48.52 -9.06 -53.11
CA PRO A 60 -49.21 -9.57 -51.91
C PRO A 60 -50.24 -8.58 -51.32
N ALA A 61 -51.16 -9.14 -50.54
CA ALA A 61 -52.39 -8.55 -50.01
C ALA A 61 -52.20 -7.52 -48.85
N PRO A 62 -53.25 -6.73 -48.49
CA PRO A 62 -53.15 -5.65 -47.51
C PRO A 62 -53.01 -6.13 -46.06
N ILE A 63 -52.21 -5.40 -45.29
CA ILE A 63 -51.94 -5.65 -43.86
C ILE A 63 -53.07 -5.05 -43.00
N ILE A 64 -53.72 -5.89 -42.19
CA ILE A 64 -54.66 -5.47 -41.14
C ILE A 64 -53.84 -5.12 -39.88
N THR A 65 -53.90 -3.87 -39.46
CA THR A 65 -53.28 -3.37 -38.22
C THR A 65 -54.11 -3.74 -36.99
N GLN A 66 -53.53 -4.50 -36.06
CA GLN A 66 -54.05 -4.66 -34.69
C GLN A 66 -53.33 -3.73 -33.70
N PRO A 67 -53.99 -3.28 -32.61
CA PRO A 67 -53.43 -2.28 -31.71
C PRO A 67 -52.31 -2.85 -30.84
N LYS A 68 -51.22 -2.07 -30.68
CA LYS A 68 -50.08 -2.36 -29.80
C LYS A 68 -50.54 -2.45 -28.33
N ALA A 69 -50.22 -3.56 -27.69
CA ALA A 69 -50.29 -3.69 -26.24
C ALA A 69 -49.26 -2.75 -25.58
N ASN A 70 -49.69 -2.06 -24.52
CA ASN A 70 -48.83 -1.23 -23.67
C ASN A 70 -47.77 -2.08 -22.97
N GLU A 71 -46.53 -2.04 -23.45
CA GLU A 71 -45.38 -2.49 -22.67
C GLU A 71 -45.13 -1.48 -21.54
N ARG A 72 -45.35 -1.91 -20.30
CA ARG A 72 -44.87 -1.20 -19.12
C ARG A 72 -43.34 -1.23 -19.17
N PRO A 73 -42.63 -0.12 -18.88
CA PRO A 73 -41.17 -0.16 -18.83
C PRO A 73 -40.77 -1.16 -17.75
N LEU A 74 -40.04 -2.21 -18.14
CA LEU A 74 -39.28 -3.01 -17.20
C LEU A 74 -38.36 -2.03 -16.47
N LYS A 75 -38.61 -1.78 -15.18
CA LYS A 75 -37.61 -1.15 -14.33
C LYS A 75 -36.37 -2.04 -14.43
N MET A 76 -35.33 -1.56 -15.12
CA MET A 76 -33.98 -2.06 -14.90
C MET A 76 -33.70 -1.82 -13.43
N SER A 77 -33.91 -2.85 -12.62
CA SER A 77 -33.30 -2.96 -11.30
C SER A 77 -31.82 -2.75 -11.53
N GLN A 78 -31.27 -1.64 -11.03
CA GLN A 78 -29.83 -1.52 -10.85
C GLN A 78 -29.42 -2.72 -10.01
N SER A 79 -28.91 -3.75 -10.69
CA SER A 79 -28.22 -4.84 -10.04
C SER A 79 -27.03 -4.19 -9.34
N ASN A 80 -27.12 -3.97 -8.03
CA ASN A 80 -25.98 -3.71 -7.16
C ASN A 80 -25.05 -4.93 -7.26
N THR A 81 -24.28 -5.01 -8.33
CA THR A 81 -23.21 -6.00 -8.47
C THR A 81 -22.14 -5.59 -7.47
N ARG A 82 -22.12 -6.23 -6.30
CA ARG A 82 -21.06 -6.05 -5.32
C ARG A 82 -19.71 -6.26 -5.98
N LEU A 83 -18.76 -5.37 -5.68
CA LEU A 83 -17.42 -5.39 -6.27
C LEU A 83 -16.55 -6.51 -5.67
N CYS A 84 -16.91 -6.99 -4.48
CA CYS A 84 -16.27 -8.12 -3.83
C CYS A 84 -17.31 -9.13 -3.30
N GLY A 85 -16.88 -10.35 -2.99
CA GLY A 85 -17.73 -11.44 -2.49
C GLY A 85 -17.98 -11.44 -0.98
N CYS A 86 -17.64 -10.36 -0.25
CA CYS A 86 -17.86 -10.28 1.19
C CYS A 86 -19.35 -10.10 1.51
N THR A 87 -19.82 -10.75 2.59
CA THR A 87 -21.24 -10.74 2.99
C THR A 87 -21.63 -9.45 3.72
N GLU A 88 -20.71 -8.87 4.49
CA GLU A 88 -20.95 -7.66 5.29
C GLU A 88 -20.71 -6.40 4.45
N SER A 89 -19.45 -6.06 4.21
CA SER A 89 -19.03 -4.89 3.45
C SER A 89 -17.76 -5.17 2.65
N CYS A 90 -17.54 -4.37 1.59
CA CYS A 90 -16.30 -4.34 0.83
C CYS A 90 -15.63 -2.98 0.99
N ILE A 91 -14.31 -2.93 1.16
CA ILE A 91 -13.56 -1.67 1.16
C ILE A 91 -13.80 -0.86 -0.12
N SER A 92 -13.94 -1.54 -1.26
CA SER A 92 -14.27 -0.91 -2.55
C SER A 92 -15.64 -0.21 -2.57
N GLU A 93 -16.54 -0.54 -1.66
CA GLU A 93 -17.88 0.04 -1.53
C GLU A 93 -17.91 1.22 -0.55
N LEU A 94 -16.86 1.42 0.25
CA LEU A 94 -16.72 2.57 1.17
C LEU A 94 -16.53 3.92 0.46
N GLY A 95 -16.62 3.93 -0.88
CA GLY A 95 -16.71 5.14 -1.69
C GLY A 95 -17.85 6.09 -1.30
N GLY A 96 -18.85 5.61 -0.54
CA GLY A 96 -19.93 6.41 0.03
C GLY A 96 -19.52 7.31 1.21
N SER A 97 -18.35 7.11 1.83
CA SER A 97 -17.84 7.99 2.89
C SER A 97 -17.01 9.13 2.31
N ASP A 98 -17.41 10.37 2.58
CA ASP A 98 -16.65 11.57 2.18
C ASP A 98 -15.25 11.62 2.82
N TRP A 99 -15.10 11.08 4.02
CA TRP A 99 -13.80 11.05 4.70
C TRP A 99 -12.88 10.00 4.08
N PHE A 100 -13.38 8.81 3.82
CA PHE A 100 -12.61 7.71 3.23
C PHE A 100 -12.27 8.00 1.76
N SER A 101 -13.24 8.42 0.95
CA SER A 101 -13.07 8.73 -0.48
C SER A 101 -12.09 9.86 -0.77
N ARG A 102 -11.89 10.78 0.17
CA ARG A 102 -10.84 11.81 0.06
C ARG A 102 -9.43 11.26 0.27
N ARG A 103 -9.27 10.06 0.81
CA ARG A 103 -7.96 9.46 1.15
C ARG A 103 -7.65 8.27 0.26
N TYR A 104 -8.62 7.37 0.09
CA TYR A 104 -8.50 6.17 -0.71
C TYR A 104 -8.46 6.49 -2.22
N ASP A 105 -7.42 6.02 -2.91
CA ASP A 105 -7.31 6.11 -4.36
C ASP A 105 -7.12 4.70 -4.94
N PRO A 106 -8.14 4.09 -5.58
CA PRO A 106 -8.06 2.72 -6.07
C PRO A 106 -7.05 2.51 -7.20
N LYS A 107 -6.47 3.58 -7.75
CA LYS A 107 -5.43 3.49 -8.80
C LYS A 107 -4.02 3.28 -8.24
N GLN A 108 -3.85 3.38 -6.93
CA GLN A 108 -2.54 3.23 -6.30
C GLN A 108 -2.04 1.79 -6.38
N GLN A 109 -0.78 1.62 -6.77
CA GLN A 109 -0.13 0.32 -6.86
C GLN A 109 0.70 0.09 -5.58
N ALA A 110 0.18 -0.71 -4.65
CA ALA A 110 0.86 -0.97 -3.38
C ALA A 110 2.13 -1.82 -3.53
N VAL A 111 2.21 -2.67 -4.56
CA VAL A 111 3.34 -3.57 -4.82
C VAL A 111 4.12 -3.11 -6.04
N LEU A 112 5.44 -3.05 -5.90
CA LEU A 112 6.40 -2.80 -6.97
C LEU A 112 6.49 -4.03 -7.89
N ARG A 113 6.36 -3.81 -9.20
CA ARG A 113 6.51 -4.81 -10.25
C ARG A 113 7.86 -4.63 -10.96
N ASP A 114 8.22 -5.57 -11.80
CA ASP A 114 9.39 -5.45 -12.68
C ASP A 114 9.10 -4.54 -13.89
N THR A 115 7.86 -4.56 -14.39
CA THR A 115 7.35 -3.66 -15.44
C THR A 115 6.12 -2.87 -15.00
N ASP A 116 5.74 -1.85 -15.78
CA ASP A 116 4.47 -1.12 -15.65
C ASP A 116 4.24 -0.42 -14.30
N ASN A 117 5.33 -0.01 -13.65
CA ASN A 117 5.26 0.81 -12.45
C ASN A 117 4.96 2.25 -12.81
N ASN A 118 3.90 2.81 -12.23
CA ASN A 118 3.65 4.25 -12.30
C ASN A 118 4.41 4.97 -11.18
N LEU A 119 5.69 5.29 -11.42
CA LEU A 119 6.53 6.01 -10.46
C LEU A 119 6.47 7.51 -10.74
N ASP A 120 5.53 8.20 -10.11
CA ASP A 120 5.46 9.67 -10.17
C ASP A 120 6.81 10.30 -9.78
N PRO A 121 7.42 11.15 -10.61
CA PRO A 121 8.77 11.68 -10.36
C PRO A 121 8.87 12.49 -9.07
N GLN A 122 7.83 13.24 -8.69
CA GLN A 122 7.85 14.03 -7.45
C GLN A 122 7.76 13.11 -6.23
N ALA A 123 6.94 12.07 -6.33
CA ALA A 123 6.83 11.06 -5.30
C ALA A 123 8.11 10.26 -5.11
N LEU A 124 8.77 9.91 -6.21
CA LEU A 124 10.05 9.23 -6.17
C LEU A 124 11.14 10.12 -5.57
N ALA A 125 11.20 11.40 -5.95
CA ALA A 125 12.15 12.35 -5.37
C ALA A 125 11.96 12.53 -3.86
N TRP A 126 10.70 12.61 -3.41
CA TRP A 126 10.38 12.63 -1.98
C TRP A 126 10.84 11.35 -1.29
N TRP A 127 10.57 10.17 -1.87
CA TRP A 127 10.98 8.89 -1.30
C TRP A 127 12.52 8.79 -1.17
N LEU A 128 13.26 9.19 -2.20
CA LEU A 128 14.73 9.25 -2.18
C LEU A 128 15.28 10.20 -1.09
N SER A 129 14.49 11.21 -0.69
CA SER A 129 14.86 12.15 0.37
C SER A 129 14.63 11.60 1.80
N LEU A 130 13.85 10.52 1.96
CA LEU A 130 13.50 9.96 3.26
C LEU A 130 14.74 9.55 4.05
N GLN A 131 15.63 8.78 3.41
CA GLN A 131 16.93 8.40 3.95
C GLN A 131 17.93 8.43 2.80
N ARG A 132 18.89 9.36 2.85
CA ARG A 132 19.88 9.53 1.77
C ARG A 132 20.61 8.22 1.53
N ALA A 133 20.61 7.77 0.29
CA ALA A 133 21.50 6.69 -0.16
C ALA A 133 22.94 7.22 -0.15
N GLY A 134 23.88 6.40 0.34
CA GLY A 134 25.30 6.75 0.37
C GLY A 134 26.05 6.44 -0.92
N ASN A 135 25.35 6.02 -1.99
CA ASN A 135 25.94 5.55 -3.23
C ASN A 135 25.25 6.16 -4.47
N ASP A 136 25.97 6.16 -5.59
CA ASP A 136 25.53 6.71 -6.88
C ASP A 136 24.66 5.71 -7.70
N GLN A 137 23.99 4.76 -7.04
CA GLN A 137 23.16 3.77 -7.73
C GLN A 137 21.80 4.38 -8.11
N THR A 138 21.29 4.02 -9.30
CA THR A 138 19.96 4.41 -9.74
C THR A 138 18.91 3.39 -9.34
N LEU A 139 17.64 3.81 -9.22
CA LEU A 139 16.54 2.91 -8.88
C LEU A 139 16.40 1.79 -9.92
N GLU A 140 16.53 2.12 -11.21
CA GLU A 140 16.38 1.18 -12.32
C GLU A 140 17.40 0.04 -12.22
N LYS A 141 18.66 0.37 -11.91
CA LYS A 141 19.71 -0.63 -11.74
C LYS A 141 19.45 -1.50 -10.51
N VAL A 142 19.11 -0.90 -9.38
CA VAL A 142 18.80 -1.64 -8.14
C VAL A 142 17.61 -2.57 -8.33
N MET A 143 16.55 -2.10 -8.99
CA MET A 143 15.38 -2.93 -9.32
C MET A 143 15.75 -4.08 -10.26
N SER A 144 16.50 -3.80 -11.33
CA SER A 144 16.95 -4.83 -12.27
C SER A 144 17.77 -5.92 -11.59
N ASP A 145 18.70 -5.53 -10.72
CA ASP A 145 19.53 -6.48 -9.97
C ASP A 145 18.71 -7.28 -8.93
N MET A 146 17.74 -6.63 -8.27
CA MET A 146 16.84 -7.27 -7.32
C MET A 146 15.92 -8.31 -7.98
N PHE A 147 15.29 -8.00 -9.11
CA PHE A 147 14.40 -8.92 -9.84
C PHE A 147 15.13 -10.07 -10.57
N LYS A 148 16.48 -10.07 -10.59
CA LYS A 148 17.26 -11.28 -10.93
C LYS A 148 17.28 -12.30 -9.78
N VAL A 149 17.00 -11.87 -8.55
CA VAL A 149 17.05 -12.70 -7.34
C VAL A 149 15.66 -13.15 -6.90
N ILE A 150 14.68 -12.25 -6.92
CA ILE A 150 13.29 -12.54 -6.54
C ILE A 150 12.40 -12.67 -7.77
N SER A 151 11.34 -13.48 -7.69
CA SER A 151 10.36 -13.56 -8.78
C SER A 151 9.49 -12.29 -8.82
N PRO A 152 9.17 -11.76 -10.01
CA PRO A 152 8.17 -10.70 -10.12
C PRO A 152 6.81 -11.13 -9.54
N PRO A 153 6.09 -10.23 -8.85
CA PRO A 153 4.84 -10.57 -8.21
C PRO A 153 3.73 -10.80 -9.25
N THR A 154 3.14 -12.00 -9.25
CA THR A 154 2.03 -12.39 -10.14
C THR A 154 0.64 -12.14 -9.53
N VAL A 155 0.58 -11.72 -8.26
CA VAL A 155 -0.67 -11.57 -7.53
C VAL A 155 -1.50 -10.41 -8.10
N ASP A 156 -2.78 -10.68 -8.31
CA ASP A 156 -3.79 -9.68 -8.68
C ASP A 156 -4.64 -9.34 -7.46
N PHE A 157 -4.56 -8.08 -7.04
CA PHE A 157 -5.27 -7.57 -5.87
C PHE A 157 -6.65 -6.99 -6.21
N ARG A 158 -7.10 -7.05 -7.46
CA ARG A 158 -8.45 -6.58 -7.82
C ARG A 158 -9.53 -7.38 -7.07
N PRO A 159 -10.55 -6.71 -6.52
CA PRO A 159 -11.65 -7.39 -5.86
C PRO A 159 -12.45 -8.19 -6.88
N LEU A 160 -12.93 -9.37 -6.48
CA LEU A 160 -13.72 -10.26 -7.32
C LEU A 160 -15.08 -10.51 -6.64
N PRO A 161 -16.21 -10.39 -7.36
CA PRO A 161 -17.54 -10.67 -6.79
C PRO A 161 -17.70 -12.10 -6.24
N SER A 162 -16.87 -13.04 -6.70
CA SER A 162 -16.89 -14.45 -6.30
C SER A 162 -16.05 -14.78 -5.05
N SER A 163 -15.28 -13.83 -4.51
CA SER A 163 -14.33 -14.07 -3.43
C SER A 163 -14.29 -12.93 -2.42
N CYS A 164 -14.07 -13.26 -1.15
CA CYS A 164 -13.87 -12.29 -0.06
C CYS A 164 -12.51 -12.53 0.61
N ARG A 165 -11.57 -11.60 0.45
CA ARG A 165 -10.25 -11.65 1.10
C ARG A 165 -10.28 -10.87 2.40
N ARG A 166 -10.45 -11.59 3.50
CA ARG A 166 -10.42 -11.03 4.85
C ARG A 166 -9.00 -11.07 5.39
N CYS A 167 -8.52 -9.94 5.86
CA CYS A 167 -7.16 -9.77 6.36
C CYS A 167 -7.16 -9.33 7.82
N ALA A 168 -6.37 -10.01 8.65
CA ALA A 168 -6.00 -9.53 9.98
C ALA A 168 -4.65 -8.83 9.90
N VAL A 169 -4.59 -7.55 10.27
CA VAL A 169 -3.33 -6.81 10.43
C VAL A 169 -2.98 -6.76 11.92
N VAL A 170 -1.91 -7.44 12.29
CA VAL A 170 -1.50 -7.63 13.68
C VAL A 170 -0.26 -6.79 13.96
N GLY A 171 -0.47 -5.68 14.66
CA GLY A 171 0.57 -4.84 15.22
C GLY A 171 1.24 -5.49 16.44
N ASN A 172 2.11 -4.73 17.09
CA ASN A 172 3.00 -5.24 18.13
C ASN A 172 2.67 -4.73 19.53
N SER A 173 1.58 -4.00 19.73
CA SER A 173 1.23 -3.41 21.02
C SER A 173 1.01 -4.45 22.12
N GLY A 174 1.46 -4.11 23.32
CA GLY A 174 1.20 -4.84 24.56
C GLY A 174 -0.27 -5.03 24.89
N ASN A 175 -1.18 -4.26 24.27
CA ASN A 175 -2.63 -4.43 24.44
C ASN A 175 -3.17 -5.78 23.91
N LEU A 176 -2.34 -6.54 23.18
CA LEU A 176 -2.66 -7.91 22.79
C LEU A 176 -2.58 -8.91 23.94
N ARG A 177 -1.83 -8.62 25.01
CA ARG A 177 -1.68 -9.55 26.14
C ARG A 177 -3.03 -9.83 26.81
N ASP A 178 -3.29 -11.11 27.06
CA ASP A 178 -4.51 -11.61 27.67
C ASP A 178 -5.79 -11.21 26.91
N SER A 179 -5.66 -10.86 25.62
CA SER A 179 -6.79 -10.45 24.80
C SER A 179 -7.62 -11.64 24.30
N GLY A 180 -7.03 -12.83 24.21
CA GLY A 180 -7.73 -14.02 23.69
C GLY A 180 -8.10 -13.93 22.21
N ASN A 181 -7.51 -13.00 21.45
CA ASN A 181 -7.85 -12.75 20.04
C ASN A 181 -7.29 -13.80 19.06
N GLY A 182 -6.51 -14.77 19.52
CA GLY A 182 -5.72 -15.65 18.66
C GLY A 182 -6.55 -16.43 17.64
N ASP A 183 -7.69 -16.99 18.06
CA ASP A 183 -8.59 -17.74 17.18
C ASP A 183 -9.27 -16.82 16.15
N LEU A 184 -9.68 -15.62 16.57
CA LEU A 184 -10.27 -14.62 15.68
C LEU A 184 -9.25 -14.17 14.62
N ILE A 185 -8.01 -13.87 15.02
CA ILE A 185 -6.92 -13.54 14.09
C ILE A 185 -6.74 -14.69 13.09
N ASN A 186 -6.64 -15.92 13.57
CA ASN A 186 -6.43 -17.10 12.75
C ASN A 186 -7.60 -17.41 11.79
N SER A 187 -8.81 -16.90 12.04
CA SER A 187 -9.98 -17.10 11.18
C SER A 187 -9.92 -16.34 9.84
N HIS A 188 -8.99 -15.40 9.70
CA HIS A 188 -8.83 -14.59 8.48
C HIS A 188 -8.12 -15.38 7.36
N ASN A 189 -8.38 -15.00 6.10
CA ASN A 189 -7.72 -15.61 4.95
C ASN A 189 -6.22 -15.29 4.97
N SER A 190 -5.90 -14.01 5.24
CA SER A 190 -4.54 -13.52 5.40
C SER A 190 -4.30 -12.98 6.81
N VAL A 191 -3.11 -13.27 7.34
CA VAL A 191 -2.64 -12.72 8.62
C VAL A 191 -1.32 -12.00 8.35
N ILE A 192 -1.37 -10.68 8.48
CA ILE A 192 -0.27 -9.76 8.21
C ILE A 192 0.40 -9.43 9.55
N ARG A 193 1.69 -9.75 9.67
CA ARG A 193 2.54 -9.41 10.83
C ARG A 193 3.69 -8.53 10.39
N MET A 194 4.41 -7.95 11.35
CA MET A 194 5.48 -7.00 11.05
C MET A 194 6.61 -7.00 12.06
N ASN A 195 7.78 -6.53 11.63
CA ASN A 195 8.97 -6.37 12.46
C ASN A 195 9.38 -7.69 13.11
N LYS A 196 9.70 -7.68 14.41
CA LYS A 196 10.15 -8.85 15.17
C LYS A 196 9.02 -9.52 15.97
N ALA A 197 7.78 -9.44 15.47
CA ALA A 197 6.60 -10.04 16.11
C ALA A 197 6.84 -11.52 16.47
N VAL A 198 6.49 -11.91 17.70
CA VAL A 198 6.69 -13.27 18.24
C VAL A 198 5.34 -13.96 18.39
N THR A 199 5.12 -15.10 17.74
CA THR A 199 3.88 -15.88 17.94
C THR A 199 4.02 -16.96 19.01
N ARG A 200 5.21 -17.57 19.12
CA ARG A 200 5.46 -18.67 20.05
C ARG A 200 5.31 -18.23 21.51
N GLY A 201 4.45 -18.92 22.25
CA GLY A 201 4.13 -18.60 23.65
C GLY A 201 3.06 -17.50 23.82
N PHE A 202 2.57 -16.92 22.72
CA PHE A 202 1.54 -15.87 22.70
C PHE A 202 0.34 -16.25 21.81
N GLU A 203 0.24 -17.51 21.37
CA GLU A 203 -0.70 -17.96 20.34
C GLU A 203 -2.15 -17.71 20.71
N LYS A 204 -2.49 -17.81 22.02
CA LYS A 204 -3.83 -17.52 22.53
C LYS A 204 -4.27 -16.09 22.25
N ASP A 205 -3.32 -15.16 22.26
CA ASP A 205 -3.57 -13.73 22.12
C ASP A 205 -3.37 -13.25 20.69
N VAL A 206 -2.31 -13.72 20.03
CA VAL A 206 -1.89 -13.18 18.73
C VAL A 206 -2.08 -14.15 17.58
N GLY A 207 -2.53 -15.38 17.85
CA GLY A 207 -2.67 -16.45 16.86
C GLY A 207 -1.33 -17.09 16.51
N ASN A 208 -1.38 -18.13 15.67
CA ASN A 208 -0.20 -18.89 15.25
C ASN A 208 0.00 -18.92 13.72
N ARG A 209 -0.91 -18.31 12.95
CA ARG A 209 -0.79 -18.17 11.50
C ARG A 209 -0.12 -16.86 11.12
N THR A 210 0.64 -16.89 10.03
CA THR A 210 1.19 -15.72 9.33
C THR A 210 1.13 -16.04 7.84
N THR A 211 0.64 -15.12 7.02
CA THR A 211 0.66 -15.27 5.55
C THR A 211 1.55 -14.23 4.89
N HIS A 212 1.69 -13.06 5.49
CA HIS A 212 2.57 -11.99 5.04
C HIS A 212 3.31 -11.40 6.23
N HIS A 213 4.62 -11.21 6.09
CA HIS A 213 5.46 -10.62 7.14
C HIS A 213 6.21 -9.40 6.62
N PHE A 214 5.82 -8.24 7.13
CA PHE A 214 6.40 -6.94 6.77
C PHE A 214 7.69 -6.71 7.52
N LEU A 215 8.75 -6.37 6.79
CA LEU A 215 10.05 -6.08 7.38
C LEU A 215 10.86 -5.09 6.55
N TYR A 216 11.94 -4.63 7.15
CA TYR A 216 12.98 -3.81 6.55
C TYR A 216 14.32 -4.25 7.19
N PRO A 217 15.49 -3.95 6.60
CA PRO A 217 16.76 -4.58 6.98
C PRO A 217 17.07 -4.54 8.49
N GLU A 218 16.79 -3.41 9.13
CA GLU A 218 17.09 -3.15 10.54
C GLU A 218 16.11 -3.85 11.52
N SER A 219 15.00 -4.38 11.00
CA SER A 219 13.96 -5.10 11.75
C SER A 219 13.70 -6.50 11.19
N ALA A 220 14.64 -7.03 10.40
CA ALA A 220 14.48 -8.29 9.69
C ALA A 220 14.48 -9.51 10.62
N VAL A 221 13.68 -10.51 10.23
CA VAL A 221 13.60 -11.85 10.81
C VAL A 221 13.65 -12.88 9.69
N ASP A 222 13.89 -14.15 10.03
CA ASP A 222 13.68 -15.24 9.08
C ASP A 222 12.18 -15.46 8.87
N VAL A 223 11.78 -15.68 7.63
CA VAL A 223 10.38 -15.84 7.21
C VAL A 223 10.15 -17.31 6.90
N ALA A 224 9.17 -17.90 7.59
CA ALA A 224 8.86 -19.32 7.45
C ALA A 224 8.43 -19.66 6.00
N ARG A 225 8.76 -20.88 5.55
CA ARG A 225 8.33 -21.39 4.24
C ARG A 225 6.82 -21.24 4.06
N GLY A 226 6.43 -20.82 2.87
CA GLY A 226 5.05 -20.55 2.48
C GLY A 226 4.54 -19.14 2.81
N VAL A 227 5.23 -18.40 3.70
CA VAL A 227 4.87 -17.03 4.10
C VAL A 227 5.51 -16.02 3.15
N SER A 228 4.74 -15.02 2.74
CA SER A 228 5.26 -13.94 1.89
C SER A 228 6.08 -12.95 2.70
N LEU A 229 7.33 -12.71 2.29
CA LEU A 229 8.13 -11.60 2.81
C LEU A 229 7.66 -10.31 2.12
N VAL A 230 7.30 -9.29 2.89
CA VAL A 230 6.92 -7.98 2.34
C VAL A 230 7.96 -6.93 2.76
N LEU A 231 8.80 -6.50 1.83
CA LEU A 231 9.81 -5.48 2.08
C LEU A 231 9.17 -4.09 2.11
N LEU A 232 9.49 -3.32 3.14
CA LEU A 232 9.30 -1.87 3.20
C LEU A 232 10.62 -1.16 2.90
N PRO A 233 10.88 -0.74 1.64
CA PRO A 233 12.12 -0.07 1.31
C PRO A 233 12.02 1.42 1.66
N PHE A 234 12.76 1.88 2.68
CA PHE A 234 12.84 3.30 3.05
C PHE A 234 13.99 4.04 2.35
N LYS A 235 14.83 3.29 1.63
CA LYS A 235 15.98 3.74 0.83
C LYS A 235 16.37 2.68 -0.20
N LEU A 236 17.10 3.08 -1.24
CA LEU A 236 17.63 2.17 -2.27
C LEU A 236 18.42 1.00 -1.68
N ARG A 237 19.21 1.30 -0.63
CA ARG A 237 20.01 0.31 0.09
C ARG A 237 19.19 -0.84 0.69
N ASP A 238 17.90 -0.65 0.95
CA ASP A 238 17.04 -1.71 1.48
C ASP A 238 16.69 -2.75 0.41
N MET A 239 16.54 -2.32 -0.85
CA MET A 239 16.35 -3.22 -1.99
C MET A 239 17.64 -3.96 -2.35
N GLU A 240 18.79 -3.26 -2.30
CA GLU A 240 20.11 -3.90 -2.43
C GLU A 240 20.33 -4.95 -1.32
N TRP A 241 19.95 -4.63 -0.08
CA TRP A 241 20.01 -5.56 1.04
C TRP A 241 19.11 -6.77 0.79
N LEU A 242 17.89 -6.60 0.28
CA LEU A 242 17.00 -7.72 -0.01
C LEU A 242 17.63 -8.68 -1.02
N ALA A 243 18.15 -8.14 -2.13
CA ALA A 243 18.84 -8.93 -3.14
C ALA A 243 20.03 -9.67 -2.53
N SER A 244 20.85 -8.98 -1.73
CA SER A 244 22.04 -9.57 -1.09
C SER A 244 21.68 -10.62 -0.04
N ALA A 245 20.74 -10.34 0.87
CA ALA A 245 20.34 -11.23 1.97
C ALA A 245 19.76 -12.56 1.47
N LEU A 246 19.12 -12.54 0.30
CA LEU A 246 18.59 -13.72 -0.37
C LEU A 246 19.59 -14.38 -1.34
N SER A 247 20.80 -13.82 -1.55
CA SER A 247 21.76 -14.34 -2.53
C SER A 247 23.21 -14.42 -2.04
N THR A 248 23.91 -13.31 -1.85
CA THR A 248 25.36 -13.26 -1.55
C THR A 248 25.66 -13.08 -0.07
N GLY A 249 24.88 -12.25 0.62
CA GLY A 249 25.09 -11.84 2.01
C GLY A 249 26.21 -10.83 2.23
N GLU A 250 26.51 -10.03 1.21
CA GLU A 250 27.53 -8.99 1.22
C GLU A 250 27.07 -7.70 1.92
N VAL A 251 25.78 -7.39 1.92
CA VAL A 251 25.24 -6.21 2.62
C VAL A 251 25.03 -6.53 4.09
N LYS A 252 26.03 -6.18 4.92
CA LYS A 252 26.04 -6.45 6.38
C LYS A 252 25.62 -5.26 7.24
N THR A 253 25.63 -4.06 6.66
CA THR A 253 25.41 -2.81 7.39
C THR A 253 24.61 -1.82 6.53
N THR A 254 23.67 -1.12 7.15
CA THR A 254 23.02 0.10 6.66
C THR A 254 23.54 1.30 7.46
N TYR A 255 22.73 1.95 8.28
CA TYR A 255 23.20 2.82 9.37
C TYR A 255 23.55 2.02 10.64
N MET A 256 23.12 0.75 10.68
CA MET A 256 23.44 -0.22 11.74
C MET A 256 23.69 -1.59 11.13
N ARG A 257 24.17 -2.54 11.93
CA ARG A 257 24.34 -3.92 11.47
C ARG A 257 22.98 -4.56 11.18
N VAL A 258 22.88 -5.26 10.05
CA VAL A 258 21.67 -5.96 9.59
C VAL A 258 21.96 -7.45 9.36
N LYS A 259 20.92 -8.26 9.22
CA LYS A 259 21.08 -9.69 8.92
C LYS A 259 21.77 -9.86 7.57
N GLU A 260 22.87 -10.61 7.55
CA GLU A 260 23.64 -10.90 6.33
C GLU A 260 22.86 -11.88 5.42
N ARG A 261 22.07 -12.78 6.01
CA ARG A 261 21.21 -13.74 5.32
C ARG A 261 19.83 -13.76 5.95
N VAL A 262 18.81 -14.00 5.13
CA VAL A 262 17.41 -14.19 5.55
C VAL A 262 16.88 -15.45 4.88
N GLU A 263 16.25 -16.32 5.66
CA GLU A 263 15.45 -17.41 5.09
C GLU A 263 14.10 -16.85 4.61
N ALA A 264 13.79 -17.00 3.33
CA ALA A 264 12.50 -16.68 2.74
C ALA A 264 12.34 -17.38 1.37
N ASP A 265 11.10 -17.63 0.96
CA ASP A 265 10.78 -18.15 -0.37
C ASP A 265 10.92 -17.02 -1.40
N LYS A 266 11.89 -17.11 -2.32
CA LYS A 266 12.22 -16.04 -3.30
C LYS A 266 11.09 -15.76 -4.30
N ASP A 267 10.20 -16.72 -4.50
CA ASP A 267 8.98 -16.63 -5.31
C ASP A 267 7.79 -16.02 -4.54
N LYS A 268 7.95 -15.76 -3.23
CA LYS A 268 6.95 -15.13 -2.36
C LYS A 268 7.45 -13.84 -1.73
N VAL A 269 8.25 -13.07 -2.46
CA VAL A 269 8.71 -11.75 -2.01
C VAL A 269 7.88 -10.67 -2.69
N LEU A 270 7.31 -9.77 -1.88
CA LEU A 270 6.66 -8.55 -2.33
C LEU A 270 7.51 -7.36 -1.87
N VAL A 271 7.62 -6.34 -2.71
CA VAL A 271 8.28 -5.07 -2.35
C VAL A 271 7.23 -3.98 -2.42
N VAL A 272 7.04 -3.23 -1.34
CA VAL A 272 6.09 -2.10 -1.36
C VAL A 272 6.63 -1.02 -2.30
N ASN A 273 5.76 -0.52 -3.17
CA ASN A 273 6.13 0.47 -4.17
C ASN A 273 6.62 1.78 -3.50
N PRO A 274 7.82 2.29 -3.81
CA PRO A 274 8.35 3.53 -3.23
C PRO A 274 7.39 4.72 -3.24
N VAL A 275 6.66 4.94 -4.34
CA VAL A 275 5.74 6.09 -4.43
C VAL A 275 4.48 5.92 -3.58
N PHE A 276 4.14 4.68 -3.21
CA PHE A 276 3.05 4.37 -2.30
C PHE A 276 3.30 4.93 -0.89
N PHE A 277 4.57 5.10 -0.49
CA PHE A 277 4.92 5.73 0.79
C PHE A 277 4.49 7.19 0.82
N LYS A 278 4.67 7.93 -0.29
CA LYS A 278 4.22 9.33 -0.37
C LYS A 278 2.70 9.41 -0.37
N TYR A 279 2.04 8.53 -1.13
CA TYR A 279 0.58 8.42 -1.11
C TYR A 279 0.06 8.19 0.32
N ALA A 280 0.61 7.21 1.03
CA ALA A 280 0.31 6.97 2.44
C ALA A 280 0.58 8.22 3.30
N HIS A 281 1.70 8.89 3.08
CA HIS A 281 2.07 10.05 3.87
C HIS A 281 1.12 11.24 3.69
N GLU A 282 0.78 11.58 2.46
CA GLU A 282 -0.02 12.77 2.14
C GLU A 282 -1.52 12.53 2.28
N ARG A 283 -2.02 11.37 1.83
CA ARG A 283 -3.45 11.10 1.78
C ARG A 283 -3.98 10.51 3.07
N TRP A 284 -3.17 9.75 3.80
CA TRP A 284 -3.61 9.12 5.03
C TRP A 284 -3.08 9.87 6.25
N THR A 285 -1.76 10.07 6.34
CA THR A 285 -1.16 10.75 7.51
C THR A 285 -1.13 12.27 7.41
N GLU A 286 -1.60 12.86 6.30
CA GLU A 286 -1.68 14.31 6.09
C GLU A 286 -0.36 15.05 6.40
N GLY A 287 0.77 14.43 6.07
CA GLY A 287 2.09 15.02 6.33
C GLY A 287 2.56 14.96 7.79
N HIS A 288 1.83 14.30 8.71
CA HIS A 288 2.23 14.22 10.11
C HIS A 288 3.40 13.25 10.32
N GLY A 289 4.42 13.72 11.04
CA GLY A 289 5.69 13.01 11.17
C GLY A 289 6.57 13.16 9.92
N ARG A 290 7.70 12.45 9.87
CA ARG A 290 8.59 12.45 8.70
C ARG A 290 8.13 11.47 7.61
N TYR A 291 7.56 10.33 8.02
CA TYR A 291 6.94 9.32 7.16
C TYR A 291 6.05 8.40 8.02
N PRO A 292 5.11 7.63 7.44
CA PRO A 292 4.24 6.73 8.20
C PRO A 292 5.01 5.56 8.85
N SER A 293 4.52 5.07 9.98
CA SER A 293 5.07 3.88 10.65
C SER A 293 4.87 2.60 9.83
N THR A 294 5.63 1.54 10.15
CA THR A 294 5.39 0.20 9.58
C THR A 294 3.95 -0.28 9.77
N GLY A 295 3.36 -0.01 10.95
CA GLY A 295 1.98 -0.38 11.24
C GLY A 295 0.99 0.36 10.34
N MET A 296 1.19 1.65 10.13
CA MET A 296 0.33 2.44 9.25
C MET A 296 0.47 2.03 7.78
N LEU A 297 1.71 1.80 7.32
CA LEU A 297 1.96 1.30 5.95
C LEU A 297 1.33 -0.08 5.72
N ALA A 298 1.42 -1.00 6.68
CA ALA A 298 0.80 -2.32 6.58
C ALA A 298 -0.73 -2.25 6.54
N LEU A 299 -1.34 -1.35 7.31
CA LEU A 299 -2.79 -1.11 7.28
C LEU A 299 -3.23 -0.55 5.93
N ILE A 300 -2.59 0.52 5.45
CA ILE A 300 -2.94 1.13 4.15
C ILE A 300 -2.70 0.13 3.01
N PHE A 301 -1.62 -0.65 3.06
CA PHE A 301 -1.39 -1.75 2.12
C PHE A 301 -2.55 -2.76 2.14
N ALA A 302 -3.01 -3.18 3.33
CA ALA A 302 -4.13 -4.10 3.47
C ALA A 302 -5.43 -3.51 2.90
N LEU A 303 -5.67 -2.21 3.07
CA LEU A 303 -6.84 -1.53 2.48
C LEU A 303 -6.84 -1.60 0.94
N HIS A 304 -5.68 -1.69 0.30
CA HIS A 304 -5.53 -1.80 -1.16
C HIS A 304 -5.42 -3.23 -1.69
N THR A 305 -5.28 -4.22 -0.80
CA THR A 305 -5.03 -5.62 -1.19
C THR A 305 -6.04 -6.63 -0.64
N CYS A 306 -6.90 -6.19 0.28
CA CYS A 306 -7.91 -6.98 0.95
C CYS A 306 -9.29 -6.35 0.73
N ASP A 307 -10.32 -7.16 0.91
CA ASP A 307 -11.71 -6.72 0.74
C ASP A 307 -12.35 -6.33 2.09
N GLN A 308 -11.86 -6.92 3.19
CA GLN A 308 -12.18 -6.58 4.58
C GLN A 308 -10.91 -6.66 5.43
N VAL A 309 -10.73 -5.71 6.35
CA VAL A 309 -9.55 -5.61 7.22
C VAL A 309 -9.96 -5.52 8.68
N SER A 310 -9.40 -6.39 9.50
CA SER A 310 -9.47 -6.33 10.97
C SER A 310 -8.10 -5.95 11.53
N VAL A 311 -8.07 -5.04 12.50
CA VAL A 311 -6.84 -4.48 13.05
C VAL A 311 -6.69 -4.90 14.52
N PHE A 312 -5.52 -5.44 14.87
CA PHE A 312 -5.22 -5.92 16.22
C PHE A 312 -3.85 -5.40 16.68
N GLY A 313 -3.66 -5.07 17.96
CA GLY A 313 -2.33 -4.72 18.46
C GLY A 313 -1.82 -3.34 18.06
N TYR A 314 -2.71 -2.37 17.86
CA TYR A 314 -2.38 -0.96 17.58
C TYR A 314 -2.69 -0.06 18.77
N GLY A 315 -1.96 1.05 18.89
CA GLY A 315 -2.11 2.00 19.99
C GLY A 315 -1.47 1.55 21.31
N ALA A 316 -1.71 2.32 22.37
CA ALA A 316 -1.24 2.02 23.71
C ALA A 316 -2.05 0.90 24.39
N ASP A 317 -1.55 0.39 25.52
CA ASP A 317 -2.32 -0.45 26.43
C ASP A 317 -3.39 0.34 27.22
N LYS A 318 -4.18 -0.38 28.04
CA LYS A 318 -5.24 0.22 28.87
C LYS A 318 -4.71 1.24 29.90
N GLN A 319 -3.41 1.22 30.19
CA GLN A 319 -2.72 2.13 31.10
C GLN A 319 -2.00 3.27 30.34
N GLY A 320 -2.11 3.32 29.01
CA GLY A 320 -1.43 4.32 28.18
C GLY A 320 0.06 4.03 27.93
N ASN A 321 0.53 2.82 28.22
CA ASN A 321 1.91 2.43 27.96
C ASN A 321 2.08 1.93 26.53
N TRP A 322 3.25 2.23 25.99
CA TRP A 322 3.72 1.73 24.72
C TRP A 322 4.82 0.72 25.00
N HIS A 323 4.56 -0.54 24.69
CA HIS A 323 5.51 -1.64 24.82
C HIS A 323 5.09 -2.77 23.89
N HIS A 324 6.01 -3.70 23.58
CA HIS A 324 5.65 -4.87 22.79
C HIS A 324 5.02 -5.97 23.65
N TYR A 325 4.05 -6.71 23.09
CA TYR A 325 3.37 -7.80 23.82
C TYR A 325 4.28 -8.97 24.22
N TRP A 326 5.48 -9.10 23.64
CA TRP A 326 6.43 -10.15 24.01
C TRP A 326 7.49 -9.68 25.02
N GLU A 327 7.55 -8.38 25.34
CA GLU A 327 8.58 -7.83 26.21
C GLU A 327 8.09 -7.72 27.66
N GLU A 328 8.89 -8.16 28.62
CA GLU A 328 8.54 -8.05 30.04
C GLU A 328 8.61 -6.61 30.56
N ASN A 329 9.33 -5.73 29.86
CA ASN A 329 9.48 -4.32 30.22
C ASN A 329 8.25 -3.48 29.79
N ARG A 330 7.24 -3.45 30.66
CA ARG A 330 6.00 -2.69 30.46
C ARG A 330 6.17 -1.16 30.51
N ASN A 331 7.32 -0.67 30.98
CA ASN A 331 7.60 0.75 31.22
C ASN A 331 8.59 1.36 30.23
N ALA A 332 8.76 0.76 29.04
CA ALA A 332 9.71 1.26 28.05
C ALA A 332 9.29 2.65 27.52
N GLY A 333 9.80 3.71 28.15
CA GLY A 333 9.72 5.08 27.64
C GLY A 333 10.37 5.25 26.26
N ALA A 334 11.10 4.24 25.76
CA ALA A 334 11.74 4.19 24.45
C ALA A 334 10.75 4.36 23.27
N PHE A 335 9.46 4.09 23.48
CA PHE A 335 8.42 4.28 22.45
C PHE A 335 7.81 5.69 22.47
N ARG A 336 8.20 6.56 23.42
CA ARG A 336 7.69 7.93 23.49
C ARG A 336 8.46 8.86 22.55
N LYS A 337 7.77 9.28 21.47
CA LYS A 337 7.99 10.49 20.65
C LYS A 337 9.44 10.77 20.22
N THR A 338 9.94 10.00 19.25
CA THR A 338 11.15 10.38 18.47
C THR A 338 10.86 11.46 17.41
N GLY A 339 9.57 11.71 17.11
CA GLY A 339 9.13 12.66 16.07
C GLY A 339 9.24 12.13 14.63
N VAL A 340 9.75 10.92 14.43
CA VAL A 340 9.84 10.30 13.09
C VAL A 340 8.45 9.93 12.56
N HIS A 341 7.59 9.40 13.42
CA HIS A 341 6.19 9.06 13.12
C HIS A 341 5.27 9.79 14.10
N SER A 342 4.05 10.11 13.66
CA SER A 342 3.02 10.69 14.52
C SER A 342 2.07 9.62 15.04
N ALA A 343 2.49 8.89 16.08
CA ALA A 343 1.71 7.78 16.63
C ALA A 343 0.30 8.20 17.11
N ASP A 344 0.16 9.42 17.63
CA ASP A 344 -1.12 9.99 18.06
C ASP A 344 -2.05 10.15 16.85
N PHE A 345 -1.58 10.80 15.77
CA PHE A 345 -2.36 10.99 14.54
C PHE A 345 -2.67 9.67 13.81
N GLU A 346 -1.72 8.74 13.79
CA GLU A 346 -1.95 7.40 13.25
C GLU A 346 -3.05 6.65 14.00
N THR A 347 -3.12 6.83 15.32
CA THR A 347 -4.18 6.25 16.15
C THR A 347 -5.54 6.88 15.83
N GLU A 348 -5.59 8.20 15.63
CA GLU A 348 -6.82 8.90 15.21
C GLU A 348 -7.36 8.38 13.87
N ILE A 349 -6.48 8.15 12.89
CA ILE A 349 -6.86 7.57 11.59
C ILE A 349 -7.48 6.18 11.77
N ILE A 350 -6.87 5.32 12.58
CA ILE A 350 -7.37 3.96 12.82
C ILE A 350 -8.75 4.00 13.50
N GLN A 351 -8.90 4.88 14.49
CA GLN A 351 -10.19 5.06 15.17
C GLN A 351 -11.26 5.64 14.25
N GLN A 352 -10.89 6.51 13.31
CA GLN A 352 -11.82 7.05 12.33
C GLN A 352 -12.22 5.98 11.31
N LEU A 353 -11.26 5.20 10.79
CA LEU A 353 -11.52 4.06 9.91
C LEU A 353 -12.50 3.05 10.51
N ALA A 354 -12.44 2.81 11.82
CA ALA A 354 -13.36 1.90 12.50
C ALA A 354 -14.79 2.43 12.64
N LYS A 355 -15.01 3.73 12.38
CA LYS A 355 -16.34 4.38 12.40
C LYS A 355 -16.97 4.50 11.01
N GLU A 356 -16.16 4.37 9.95
CA GLU A 356 -16.63 4.25 8.56
C GLU A 356 -17.22 2.85 8.32
#